data_AF-A0A445B3L1-F1
#
_entry.id   AF-A0A445B3L1-F1
#
_cell.length_a   1.000
_cell.length_b   1.000
_cell.length_c   1.000
_cell.angle_alpha   90.00
_cell.angle_beta   90.00
_cell.angle_gamma   90.00
#
_symmetry.space_group_name_H-M   'P 1'
#
loop_
_entity.id
_entity.type
_entity.pdbx_description
1 polymer ?
#
loop_
_entity_poly.entity_id
_entity_poly.type
_entity_poly.pdbx_seq_one_letter_code
_entity_poly.pdbx_strand_id
1 'polypeptide(L)'
;MDQVRRVYKVRNRPLGNPTIWPVYHGPQFVGNPFFRRVSKGRPRMTRFLNEMGTRMVRGPRRCKQCGVKGHSRSRCRQCGGASVGPTTQ
;
A
#
# COMPACT_ATOMS: atom_id res chain seq x y z
N MET A 1 18.68 25.52 4.20
CA MET A 1 17.42 24.83 3.80
C MET A 1 16.57 25.63 2.80
N ASP A 2 16.64 26.96 2.80
CA ASP A 2 15.76 27.80 1.98
C ASP A 2 16.07 27.80 0.47
N GLN A 3 17.32 27.48 0.10
CA GLN A 3 17.70 27.31 -1.30
C GLN A 3 17.05 26.04 -1.90
N VAL A 4 17.00 24.94 -1.14
CA VAL A 4 16.35 23.67 -1.56
C VAL A 4 14.85 23.85 -1.70
N ARG A 5 14.21 24.61 -0.80
CA ARG A 5 12.76 24.90 -0.86
C ARG A 5 12.38 25.77 -2.06
N ARG A 6 13.32 26.56 -2.60
CA ARG A 6 13.10 27.46 -3.75
C ARG A 6 12.76 26.69 -5.03
N VAL A 7 13.35 25.50 -5.22
CA VAL A 7 13.09 24.60 -6.37
C VAL A 7 11.64 24.10 -6.36
N TYR A 8 11.08 23.85 -5.18
CA TYR A 8 9.71 23.35 -5.01
C TYR A 8 8.65 24.47 -4.96
N LYS A 9 9.02 25.75 -5.14
CA LYS A 9 8.06 26.86 -5.22
C LYS A 9 7.30 26.89 -6.54
N VAL A 10 7.83 26.26 -7.59
CA VAL A 10 7.12 26.11 -8.85
C VAL A 10 5.96 25.15 -8.62
N ARG A 11 4.73 25.63 -8.78
CA ARG A 11 3.55 24.77 -8.75
C ARG A 11 3.69 23.78 -9.90
N ASN A 12 3.88 22.51 -9.58
CA ASN A 12 3.73 21.45 -10.56
C ASN A 12 2.36 21.61 -11.22
N ARG A 13 2.32 21.48 -12.55
CA ARG A 13 1.07 21.51 -13.28
C ARG A 13 0.17 20.41 -12.68
N PRO A 14 -1.10 20.73 -12.33
CA PRO A 14 -2.01 19.71 -11.85
C PRO A 14 -2.06 18.58 -12.88
N LEU A 15 -1.98 17.35 -12.40
CA LEU A 15 -2.13 16.16 -13.23
C LEU A 15 -3.44 16.31 -14.01
N GLY A 16 -3.38 16.19 -15.34
CA GLY A 16 -4.56 16.34 -16.19
C GLY A 16 -5.65 15.34 -15.81
N ASN A 17 -6.90 15.63 -16.19
CA ASN A 17 -8.06 14.80 -15.86
C ASN A 17 -7.78 13.31 -16.16
N PRO A 18 -7.80 12.42 -15.16
CA PRO A 18 -7.56 10.98 -15.34
C PRO A 18 -8.46 10.32 -16.39
N THR A 19 -9.64 10.90 -16.62
CA THR A 19 -10.61 10.44 -17.62
C THR A 19 -10.11 10.61 -19.06
N ILE A 20 -9.13 11.49 -19.29
CA ILE A 20 -8.53 11.75 -20.61
C ILE A 20 -7.27 10.89 -20.82
N TRP A 21 -6.86 10.12 -19.81
CA TRP A 21 -5.66 9.30 -19.94
C TRP A 21 -5.94 8.16 -20.91
N PRO A 22 -5.04 7.90 -21.87
CA PRO A 22 -5.19 6.76 -22.75
C PRO A 22 -5.20 5.47 -21.92
N VAL A 23 -6.02 4.51 -22.35
CA VAL A 23 -6.03 3.17 -21.74
C VAL A 23 -4.65 2.56 -21.92
N TYR A 24 -4.03 2.14 -20.82
CA TYR A 24 -2.73 1.48 -20.88
C TYR A 24 -2.90 0.06 -21.42
N HIS A 25 -2.43 -0.17 -22.65
CA HIS A 25 -2.43 -1.48 -23.31
C HIS A 25 -1.12 -2.27 -23.11
N GLY A 26 -0.19 -1.76 -22.30
CA GLY A 26 1.09 -2.42 -22.08
C GLY A 26 0.98 -3.63 -21.14
N PRO A 27 2.06 -4.42 -21.02
CA PRO A 27 2.07 -5.58 -20.14
C PRO A 27 1.81 -5.16 -18.69
N GLN A 28 1.02 -5.97 -17.98
CA GLN A 28 0.85 -5.77 -16.54
C GLN A 28 2.21 -5.91 -15.87
N PHE A 29 2.69 -4.82 -15.26
CA PHE A 29 3.94 -4.84 -14.52
C PHE A 29 3.74 -5.62 -13.21
N VAL A 30 3.90 -6.93 -13.27
CA VAL A 30 3.95 -7.79 -12.10
C VAL A 30 5.41 -7.82 -11.63
N GLY A 31 5.68 -7.14 -10.51
CA GLY A 31 7.02 -7.15 -9.92
C GLY A 31 7.47 -8.59 -9.66
N ASN A 32 8.68 -8.91 -10.11
CA ASN A 32 9.23 -10.26 -10.00
C ASN A 32 9.20 -10.74 -8.52
N PRO A 33 8.52 -11.87 -8.22
CA PRO A 33 8.47 -12.43 -6.88
C PRO A 33 9.84 -12.72 -6.26
N PHE A 34 10.85 -13.06 -7.08
CA PHE A 34 12.21 -13.35 -6.63
C PHE A 34 12.96 -12.11 -6.11
N PHE A 35 12.61 -10.90 -6.58
CA PHE A 35 13.18 -9.66 -6.05
C PHE A 35 12.42 -9.14 -4.82
N ARG A 36 11.40 -9.86 -4.32
CA ARG A 36 10.76 -9.48 -3.06
C ARG A 36 11.75 -9.66 -1.92
N ARG A 37 11.87 -8.64 -1.08
CA ARG A 37 12.66 -8.72 0.15
C ARG A 37 12.07 -9.83 1.04
N VAL A 38 12.75 -10.97 1.10
CA VAL A 38 12.43 -12.07 2.00
C VAL A 38 12.79 -11.70 3.44
N SER A 39 12.11 -12.28 4.42
CA SER A 39 12.44 -12.05 5.84
C SER A 39 13.72 -12.74 6.28
N LYS A 40 14.29 -13.62 5.46
CA LYS A 40 15.54 -14.34 5.76
C LYS A 40 16.70 -13.35 5.86
N GLY A 41 17.47 -13.44 6.95
CA GLY A 41 18.59 -12.54 7.21
C GLY A 41 18.21 -11.14 7.68
N ARG A 42 16.92 -10.81 7.86
CA ARG A 42 16.52 -9.55 8.48
C ARG A 42 16.95 -9.57 9.95
N PRO A 43 17.84 -8.67 10.40
CA PRO A 43 18.20 -8.60 11.81
C PRO A 43 16.96 -8.38 12.65
N ARG A 44 16.83 -9.13 13.74
CA ARG A 44 15.83 -8.84 14.77
C ARG A 44 16.06 -7.39 15.20
N MET A 45 15.00 -6.62 15.42
CA MET A 45 15.15 -5.22 15.78
C MET A 45 15.82 -5.16 17.17
N THR A 46 17.11 -4.85 17.19
CA THR A 46 17.95 -4.73 18.40
C THR A 46 18.01 -3.30 18.94
N ARG A 47 17.39 -2.34 18.25
CA ARG A 47 17.35 -0.95 18.68
C ARG A 47 16.42 -0.81 19.88
N PHE A 48 16.86 -0.09 20.91
CA PHE A 48 15.99 0.34 22.00
C PHE A 48 14.78 1.09 21.43
N LEU A 49 13.58 0.66 21.82
CA LEU A 49 12.34 1.33 21.42
C LEU A 49 12.22 2.62 22.21
N ASN A 50 12.35 3.76 21.53
CA ASN A 50 11.93 5.06 22.09
C ASN A 50 10.42 5.26 21.88
N GLU A 51 9.90 6.40 22.35
CA GLU A 51 8.48 6.77 22.21
C GLU A 51 8.00 6.79 20.73
N MET A 52 8.88 7.10 19.78
CA MET A 52 8.57 7.04 18.35
C MET A 52 8.58 5.59 17.82
N GLY A 53 9.37 4.71 18.43
CA GLY A 53 9.48 3.28 18.11
C GLY A 53 8.35 2.45 18.69
N THR A 54 7.74 2.85 19.81
CA THR A 54 6.51 2.21 20.32
C THR A 54 5.34 2.40 19.37
N ARG A 55 5.27 3.52 18.62
CA ARG A 55 4.29 3.68 17.51
C ARG A 55 4.49 2.68 16.37
N MET A 56 5.71 2.16 16.18
CA MET A 56 5.99 1.07 15.24
C MET A 56 5.60 -0.31 15.76
N VAL A 57 5.37 -0.47 17.07
CA VAL A 57 4.66 -1.62 17.64
C VAL A 57 3.19 -1.44 17.25
N ARG A 58 2.90 -1.83 16.00
CA ARG A 58 1.60 -1.67 15.36
C ARG A 58 0.51 -2.04 16.36
N GLY A 59 -0.37 -1.10 16.67
CA GLY A 59 -1.57 -1.36 17.47
C GLY A 59 -2.37 -2.54 16.89
N PRO A 60 -3.34 -3.08 17.65
CA PRO A 60 -4.00 -4.33 17.29
C PRO A 60 -4.46 -4.30 15.83
N ARG A 61 -3.94 -5.25 15.03
CA ARG A 61 -4.18 -5.24 13.59
C ARG A 61 -5.68 -5.33 13.34
N ARG A 62 -6.20 -4.32 12.66
CA ARG A 62 -7.57 -4.28 12.16
C ARG A 62 -7.65 -5.10 10.88
N CYS A 63 -8.73 -5.83 10.70
CA CYS A 63 -9.03 -6.47 9.43
C CYS A 63 -9.10 -5.41 8.33
N LYS A 64 -8.33 -5.56 7.26
CA LYS A 64 -8.33 -4.59 6.14
C LYS A 64 -9.66 -4.54 5.38
N GLN A 65 -10.51 -5.54 5.54
CA GLN A 65 -11.77 -5.65 4.80
C GLN A 65 -12.96 -5.07 5.56
N CYS A 66 -13.05 -5.29 6.88
CA CYS A 66 -14.16 -4.79 7.70
C CYS A 66 -13.74 -3.82 8.83
N GLY A 67 -12.44 -3.52 8.97
CA GLY A 67 -11.92 -2.59 9.99
C GLY A 67 -11.94 -3.10 11.44
N VAL A 68 -12.56 -4.25 11.71
CA VAL A 68 -12.70 -4.83 13.05
C VAL A 68 -11.38 -5.43 13.54
N LYS A 69 -11.03 -5.22 14.81
CA LYS A 69 -9.88 -5.86 15.47
C LYS A 69 -10.19 -7.33 15.77
N GLY A 70 -9.17 -8.18 15.89
CA GLY A 70 -9.32 -9.57 16.35
C GLY A 70 -9.31 -10.63 15.26
N HIS A 71 -9.30 -10.24 13.97
CA HIS A 71 -9.06 -11.18 12.88
C HIS A 71 -8.31 -10.54 11.71
N SER A 72 -7.60 -11.37 10.94
CA SER A 72 -6.95 -10.97 9.67
C SER A 72 -7.93 -11.06 8.51
N ARG A 73 -7.58 -10.43 7.37
CA ARG A 73 -8.37 -10.51 6.12
C ARG A 73 -8.74 -11.95 5.73
N SER A 74 -7.81 -12.89 5.87
CA SER A 74 -8.03 -14.31 5.54
C SER A 74 -9.10 -15.01 6.38
N ARG A 75 -9.43 -14.46 7.56
CA ARG A 75 -10.47 -14.99 8.46
C ARG A 75 -11.67 -14.05 8.53
N CYS A 76 -11.79 -13.11 7.58
CA CYS A 76 -12.91 -12.18 7.53
C CYS A 76 -14.15 -12.91 7.00
N ARG A 77 -15.24 -12.89 7.76
CA ARG A 77 -16.53 -13.46 7.33
C ARG A 77 -17.09 -12.81 6.06
N GLN A 78 -16.59 -11.63 5.68
CA GLN A 78 -16.95 -10.92 4.44
C GLN A 78 -16.29 -11.52 3.17
N CYS A 79 -15.54 -12.62 3.28
CA CYS A 79 -14.99 -13.34 2.12
C CYS A 79 -16.05 -14.06 1.25
N GLY A 80 -17.35 -13.95 1.56
CA GLY A 80 -18.45 -14.51 0.79
C GLY A 80 -19.04 -13.60 -0.30
N GLY A 81 -18.24 -12.73 -0.91
CA GLY A 81 -18.68 -11.91 -2.04
C GLY A 81 -18.18 -12.51 -3.35
N ALA A 82 -19.01 -13.29 -4.02
CA ALA A 82 -18.76 -13.74 -5.39
C ALA A 82 -18.47 -12.53 -6.27
N SER A 83 -17.32 -12.53 -6.95
CA SER A 83 -17.09 -11.69 -8.11
C SER A 83 -17.97 -12.20 -9.24
N VAL A 84 -19.23 -11.76 -9.27
CA VAL A 84 -20.08 -11.89 -10.46
C VAL A 84 -19.48 -10.96 -11.50
N GLY A 85 -18.73 -11.52 -12.44
CA GLY A 85 -18.25 -10.80 -13.60
C GLY A 85 -19.44 -10.36 -14.47
N PRO A 86 -19.39 -9.20 -15.14
CA PRO A 86 -20.44 -8.81 -16.06
C PRO A 86 -20.44 -9.74 -17.27
N THR A 87 -21.50 -10.54 -17.41
CA THR A 87 -21.90 -11.14 -18.69
C THR A 87 -22.56 -10.05 -19.51
N THR A 88 -21.89 -9.58 -20.56
CA THR A 88 -22.51 -8.79 -21.61
C THR A 88 -22.66 -9.70 -22.83
N GLN A 89 -23.91 -9.89 -23.24
CA GLN A 89 -24.33 -10.47 -24.52
C GLN A 89 -24.41 -9.35 -25.56
#